data_AF-A0A3D4VB04-F1
#
_entry.id   AF-A0A3D4VB04-F1
#
_cell.length_a   1.000
_cell.length_b   1.000
_cell.length_c   1.000
_cell.angle_alpha   90.00
_cell.angle_beta   90.00
_cell.angle_gamma   90.00
#
_symmetry.space_group_name_H-M   'P 1'
#
loop_
_entity.id
_entity.type
_entity.pdbx_description
1 polymer ?
#
loop_
_entity_poly.entity_id
_entity_poly.type
_entity_poly.pdbx_seq_one_letter_code
_entity_poly.pdbx_strand_id
1 'polypeptide(L)'
;MTTIRRTACTVLGIAALLATREVEAQAHAHTPGMTHPGAAALPTQAGQSAFAALAEIVQILEADPRTDWTKVNLERLRLHLADMDLVTLRTRVTSTVVPGGAQFVVRGTGDVAAAVKRMTGAHVTMVTAAGGPNVQRTELVDGVRLVVTAHDVNDAVAVARIRGLGFIGFLTSGDHHGAHHLALARGDTMAGHGH
;
A
#
# COMPACT_ATOMS: atom_id res chain seq x y z
N MET A 1 34.45 19.08 66.55
CA MET A 1 34.73 18.21 65.39
C MET A 1 33.36 17.75 64.91
N THR A 2 32.83 18.03 63.72
CA THR A 2 33.42 18.19 62.38
C THR A 2 32.31 18.77 61.50
N THR A 3 32.55 19.82 60.71
CA THR A 3 31.68 20.14 59.55
C THR A 3 32.49 20.83 58.47
N ILE A 4 32.86 20.05 57.45
CA ILE A 4 33.54 20.49 56.23
C ILE A 4 32.46 21.00 55.26
N ARG A 5 32.55 22.26 54.87
CA ARG A 5 31.73 22.84 53.80
C ARG A 5 32.27 22.39 52.44
N ARG A 6 31.37 21.87 51.60
CA ARG A 6 31.65 21.34 50.26
C ARG A 6 31.91 22.46 49.26
N THR A 7 32.94 22.22 48.47
CA THR A 7 33.44 22.96 47.31
C THR A 7 32.39 23.00 46.18
N ALA A 8 32.20 24.17 45.56
CA ALA A 8 31.41 24.34 44.36
C ALA A 8 32.34 24.38 43.12
N CYS A 9 32.23 23.35 42.30
CA CYS A 9 32.50 23.36 40.86
C CYS A 9 31.22 22.77 40.24
N THR A 10 30.71 23.21 39.09
CA THR A 10 31.15 22.64 37.80
C THR A 10 30.33 23.31 36.67
N VAL A 11 31.07 23.89 35.71
CA VAL A 11 30.88 23.88 34.23
C VAL A 11 29.53 24.34 33.64
N LEU A 12 29.58 25.51 33.00
CA LEU A 12 28.62 25.96 31.98
C LEU A 12 29.04 25.36 30.62
N GLY A 13 28.28 24.40 30.11
CA GLY A 13 28.52 23.72 28.84
C GLY A 13 27.80 24.36 27.66
N ILE A 14 28.60 24.94 26.75
CA ILE A 14 28.49 25.08 25.27
C ILE A 14 27.08 24.89 24.65
N ALA A 15 26.51 25.98 24.13
CA ALA A 15 25.42 25.95 23.15
C ALA A 15 25.97 25.78 21.72
N ALA A 16 25.62 24.67 21.05
CA ALA A 16 25.96 24.45 19.64
C ALA A 16 24.87 25.05 18.73
N LEU A 17 25.22 26.11 17.99
CA LEU A 17 24.42 26.62 16.88
C LEU A 17 24.69 25.75 15.64
N LEU A 18 23.70 24.96 15.23
CA LEU A 18 23.70 24.28 13.93
C LEU A 18 23.13 25.24 12.88
N ALA A 19 24.02 25.94 12.16
CA ALA A 19 23.65 26.67 10.95
C ALA A 19 23.54 25.67 9.78
N THR A 20 22.32 25.33 9.36
CA THR A 20 22.09 24.62 8.11
C THR A 20 22.36 25.58 6.95
N ARG A 21 23.41 25.32 6.16
CA ARG A 21 23.62 26.03 4.88
C ARG A 21 22.57 25.55 3.89
N GLU A 22 21.85 26.50 3.29
CA GLU A 22 20.90 26.25 2.21
C GLU A 22 21.65 25.72 0.97
N VAL A 23 21.10 24.67 0.36
CA VAL A 23 21.52 24.19 -0.96
C VAL A 23 20.95 25.17 -1.98
N GLU A 24 21.81 25.94 -2.63
CA GLU A 24 21.44 26.90 -3.66
C GLU A 24 21.00 26.13 -4.92
N ALA A 25 19.68 26.06 -5.15
CA ALA A 25 19.12 25.55 -6.40
C ALA A 25 19.51 26.49 -7.54
N GLN A 26 19.98 25.91 -8.66
CA GLN A 26 20.39 26.67 -9.84
C GLN A 26 19.24 27.56 -10.34
N ALA A 27 19.37 28.87 -10.17
CA ALA A 27 18.46 29.83 -10.76
C ALA A 27 18.68 29.84 -12.29
N HIS A 28 17.72 29.32 -13.04
CA HIS A 28 17.60 29.62 -14.46
C HIS A 28 17.26 31.11 -14.59
N ALA A 29 18.19 31.88 -15.16
CA ALA A 29 18.02 33.30 -15.39
C ALA A 29 16.83 33.52 -16.34
N HIS A 30 15.71 33.98 -15.79
CA HIS A 30 14.59 34.49 -16.58
C HIS A 30 15.00 35.85 -17.16
N THR A 31 14.75 36.04 -18.46
CA THR A 31 14.87 37.34 -19.12
C THR A 31 13.92 38.35 -18.44
N PRO A 32 14.41 39.46 -17.87
CA PRO A 32 13.52 40.44 -17.23
C PRO A 32 12.69 41.14 -18.30
N GLY A 33 11.36 41.06 -18.22
CA GLY A 33 10.48 41.90 -19.05
C GLY A 33 9.23 41.26 -19.64
N MET A 34 9.01 39.95 -19.48
CA MET A 34 7.70 39.36 -19.78
C MET A 34 7.05 38.88 -18.49
N THR A 35 6.18 39.72 -17.91
CA THR A 35 5.21 39.27 -16.92
C THR A 35 4.19 38.40 -17.63
N HIS A 36 4.43 37.09 -17.67
CA HIS A 36 3.33 36.16 -17.90
C HIS A 36 2.31 36.39 -16.78
N PRO A 37 1.01 36.58 -17.06
CA PRO A 37 0.00 36.50 -16.02
C PRO A 37 0.23 35.19 -15.27
N GLY A 38 0.48 35.31 -13.95
CA GLY A 38 0.95 34.20 -13.12
C GLY A 38 0.15 32.95 -13.44
N ALA A 39 0.83 31.90 -13.92
CA ALA A 39 0.20 30.64 -14.23
C ALA A 39 -0.66 30.26 -13.02
N ALA A 40 -1.99 30.22 -13.23
CA ALA A 40 -2.89 29.80 -12.19
C ALA A 40 -2.39 28.45 -11.68
N ALA A 41 -2.30 28.29 -10.36
CA ALA A 41 -1.91 27.01 -9.76
C ALA A 41 -2.81 25.92 -10.35
N LEU A 42 -2.22 25.00 -11.11
CA LEU A 42 -2.95 23.88 -11.69
C LEU A 42 -3.23 22.85 -10.59
N PRO A 43 -4.40 22.19 -10.58
CA PRO A 43 -4.64 21.06 -9.69
C PRO A 43 -3.57 19.97 -9.89
N THR A 44 -2.87 19.60 -8.82
CA THR A 44 -1.86 18.52 -8.83
C THR A 44 -2.45 17.15 -8.47
N GLN A 45 -3.71 17.12 -8.03
CA GLN A 45 -4.42 15.89 -7.68
C GLN A 45 -5.35 15.49 -8.83
N ALA A 46 -5.36 14.22 -9.21
CA ALA A 46 -6.18 13.68 -10.29
C ALA A 46 -7.70 13.68 -10.02
N GLY A 47 -8.14 14.00 -8.80
CA GLY A 47 -9.54 13.91 -8.37
C GLY A 47 -10.07 12.49 -8.14
N GLN A 48 -9.32 11.44 -8.56
CA GLN A 48 -9.68 10.03 -8.39
C GLN A 48 -8.42 9.17 -8.16
N SER A 49 -8.45 8.27 -7.18
CA SER A 49 -7.26 7.51 -6.73
C SER A 49 -6.70 6.53 -7.76
N ALA A 50 -7.56 5.84 -8.52
CA ALA A 50 -7.11 4.93 -9.57
C ALA A 50 -6.46 5.69 -10.73
N PHE A 51 -7.01 6.86 -11.08
CA PHE A 51 -6.40 7.72 -12.09
C PHE A 51 -5.05 8.28 -11.63
N ALA A 52 -4.95 8.69 -10.36
CA ALA A 52 -3.69 9.14 -9.77
C ALA A 52 -2.62 8.03 -9.83
N ALA A 53 -2.97 6.80 -9.46
CA ALA A 53 -2.05 5.65 -9.52
C ALA A 53 -1.59 5.36 -10.95
N LEU A 54 -2.50 5.40 -11.93
CA LEU A 54 -2.14 5.23 -13.34
C LEU A 54 -1.21 6.35 -13.84
N ALA A 55 -1.50 7.60 -13.49
CA ALA A 55 -0.69 8.75 -13.89
C ALA A 55 0.73 8.70 -13.29
N GLU A 56 0.87 8.29 -12.02
CA GLU A 56 2.16 8.08 -11.38
C GLU A 56 2.96 6.97 -12.08
N ILE A 57 2.31 5.84 -12.38
CA ILE A 57 2.96 4.73 -13.09
C ILE A 57 3.40 5.14 -14.49
N VAL A 58 2.60 5.92 -15.23
CA VAL A 58 3.01 6.45 -16.53
C VAL A 58 4.27 7.31 -16.40
N GLN A 59 4.34 8.21 -15.42
CA GLN A 59 5.53 9.03 -15.17
C GLN A 59 6.76 8.17 -14.85
N ILE A 60 6.61 7.13 -14.02
CA ILE A 60 7.70 6.19 -13.69
C ILE A 60 8.19 5.45 -14.95
N LEU A 61 7.27 5.01 -15.82
CA LEU A 61 7.61 4.30 -17.05
C LEU A 61 8.30 5.23 -18.08
N GLU A 62 7.81 6.46 -18.23
CA GLU A 62 8.42 7.47 -19.12
C GLU A 62 9.81 7.92 -18.65
N ALA A 63 10.03 7.98 -17.34
CA ALA A 63 11.31 8.40 -16.76
C ALA A 63 12.41 7.31 -16.80
N ASP A 64 12.06 6.02 -16.91
CA ASP A 64 13.05 4.94 -17.03
C ASP A 64 13.40 4.68 -18.50
N PRO A 65 14.62 5.05 -18.97
CA PRO A 65 15.03 4.84 -20.36
C PRO A 65 15.15 3.36 -20.75
N ARG A 66 15.01 2.44 -19.79
CA ARG A 66 15.04 0.98 -20.00
C ARG A 66 13.63 0.39 -20.10
N THR A 67 12.58 1.20 -20.00
CA THR A 67 11.19 0.71 -20.18
C THR A 67 11.03 0.04 -21.54
N ASP A 68 10.67 -1.24 -21.52
CA ASP A 68 10.32 -1.99 -22.72
C ASP A 68 8.86 -1.70 -23.10
N TRP A 69 8.68 -0.67 -23.93
CA TRP A 69 7.36 -0.23 -24.40
C TRP A 69 6.56 -1.31 -25.14
N THR A 70 7.22 -2.37 -25.63
CA THR A 70 6.53 -3.48 -26.30
C THR A 70 5.80 -4.41 -25.32
N LYS A 71 6.12 -4.32 -24.01
CA LYS A 71 5.52 -5.14 -22.95
C LYS A 71 4.55 -4.39 -22.05
N VAL A 72 4.64 -3.06 -22.02
CA VAL A 72 3.80 -2.22 -21.17
C VAL A 72 2.32 -2.56 -21.36
N ASN A 73 1.62 -2.79 -20.25
CA ASN A 73 0.22 -3.17 -20.23
C ASN A 73 -0.56 -2.41 -19.14
N LEU A 74 -0.89 -1.16 -19.43
CA LEU A 74 -1.69 -0.32 -18.53
C LEU A 74 -3.14 -0.81 -18.40
N GLU A 75 -3.66 -1.53 -19.39
CA GLU A 75 -5.00 -2.11 -19.31
C GLU A 75 -5.08 -3.18 -18.22
N ARG A 76 -4.06 -4.03 -18.10
CA ARG A 76 -3.93 -5.00 -17.00
C ARG A 76 -3.89 -4.32 -15.63
N LEU A 77 -3.17 -3.21 -15.48
CA LEU A 77 -3.18 -2.42 -14.25
C LEU A 77 -4.57 -1.79 -14.01
N ARG A 78 -5.21 -1.22 -15.03
CA ARG A 78 -6.56 -0.62 -14.91
C ARG A 78 -7.59 -1.65 -14.45
N LEU A 79 -7.56 -2.86 -14.99
CA LEU A 79 -8.43 -3.96 -14.58
C LEU A 79 -8.15 -4.39 -13.14
N HIS A 80 -6.89 -4.41 -12.71
CA HIS A 80 -6.54 -4.68 -11.32
C HIS A 80 -7.09 -3.61 -10.36
N LEU A 81 -6.95 -2.32 -10.70
CA LEU A 81 -7.50 -1.22 -9.91
C LEU A 81 -9.04 -1.27 -9.84
N ALA A 82 -9.70 -1.69 -10.92
CA ALA A 82 -11.14 -1.94 -10.91
C ALA A 82 -11.51 -3.09 -9.97
N ASP A 83 -10.75 -4.18 -9.98
CA ASP A 83 -10.93 -5.28 -9.03
C ASP A 83 -10.76 -4.83 -7.58
N MET A 84 -9.77 -3.97 -7.29
CA MET A 84 -9.57 -3.39 -5.96
C MET A 84 -10.79 -2.59 -5.51
N ASP A 85 -11.36 -1.75 -6.37
CA ASP A 85 -12.57 -0.97 -6.07
C ASP A 85 -13.76 -1.89 -5.78
N LEU A 86 -14.01 -2.85 -6.67
CA LEU A 86 -15.12 -3.80 -6.54
C LEU A 86 -15.01 -4.61 -5.24
N VAL A 87 -13.82 -5.14 -4.94
CA VAL A 87 -13.63 -5.97 -3.75
C VAL A 87 -13.81 -5.16 -2.46
N THR A 88 -13.35 -3.90 -2.48
CA THR A 88 -13.35 -3.03 -1.29
C THR A 88 -14.73 -2.43 -1.03
N LEU A 89 -15.42 -2.00 -2.08
CA LEU A 89 -16.63 -1.18 -1.95
C LEU A 89 -17.93 -1.92 -2.30
N ARG A 90 -17.85 -3.04 -3.02
CA ARG A 90 -19.05 -3.71 -3.59
C ARG A 90 -19.29 -5.14 -3.10
N THR A 91 -18.43 -5.65 -2.23
CA THR A 91 -18.60 -7.00 -1.66
C THR A 91 -19.51 -6.99 -0.43
N ARG A 92 -20.11 -8.14 -0.15
CA ARG A 92 -20.71 -8.43 1.16
C ARG A 92 -19.83 -9.40 1.90
N VAL A 93 -19.45 -9.04 3.12
CA VAL A 93 -18.59 -9.86 3.99
C VAL A 93 -19.38 -10.30 5.20
N THR A 94 -19.40 -11.60 5.47
CA THR A 94 -19.84 -12.15 6.75
C THR A 94 -18.63 -12.70 7.49
N SER A 95 -18.42 -12.22 8.71
CA SER A 95 -17.32 -12.63 9.58
C SER A 95 -17.84 -13.52 10.70
N THR A 96 -17.15 -14.63 10.97
CA THR A 96 -17.46 -15.52 12.10
C THR A 96 -16.17 -15.85 12.84
N VAL A 97 -16.19 -15.76 14.16
CA VAL A 97 -15.04 -16.14 14.98
C VAL A 97 -14.81 -17.65 14.88
N VAL A 98 -13.55 -18.05 14.75
CA VAL A 98 -13.10 -19.46 14.84
C VAL A 98 -11.94 -19.56 15.83
N PRO A 99 -11.58 -20.77 16.31
CA PRO A 99 -10.35 -20.96 17.08
C PRO A 99 -9.15 -20.40 16.31
N GLY A 100 -8.36 -19.55 16.97
CA GLY A 100 -7.14 -18.98 16.38
C GLY A 100 -7.34 -17.85 15.36
N GLY A 101 -8.58 -17.42 15.08
CA GLY A 101 -8.79 -16.31 14.16
C GLY A 101 -10.25 -16.08 13.75
N ALA A 102 -10.49 -15.97 12.45
CA ALA A 102 -11.80 -15.68 11.87
C ALA A 102 -12.01 -16.38 10.52
N GLN A 103 -13.27 -16.71 10.24
CA GLN A 103 -13.75 -17.06 8.90
C GLN A 103 -14.40 -15.83 8.27
N PHE A 104 -14.09 -15.58 7.00
CA PHE A 104 -14.72 -14.57 6.17
C PHE A 104 -15.41 -15.25 4.98
N VAL A 105 -16.71 -15.05 4.85
CA VAL A 105 -17.46 -15.42 3.65
C VAL A 105 -17.73 -14.14 2.87
N VAL A 106 -17.10 -14.02 1.70
CA VAL A 106 -17.09 -12.82 0.87
C VAL A 106 -17.85 -13.10 -0.41
N ARG A 107 -18.88 -12.31 -0.69
CA ARG A 107 -19.80 -12.53 -1.81
C ARG A 107 -19.99 -11.29 -2.67
N GLY A 108 -20.31 -11.54 -3.93
CA GLY A 108 -20.69 -10.54 -4.92
C GLY A 108 -21.52 -11.14 -6.04
N THR A 109 -21.90 -10.32 -7.00
CA THR A 109 -22.61 -10.73 -8.22
C THR A 109 -21.79 -10.32 -9.44
N GLY A 110 -21.86 -11.11 -10.52
CA GLY A 110 -21.14 -10.81 -11.77
C GLY A 110 -19.66 -10.53 -11.53
N ASP A 111 -19.20 -9.38 -12.00
CA ASP A 111 -17.79 -8.96 -11.92
C ASP A 111 -17.27 -8.86 -10.48
N VAL A 112 -18.12 -8.55 -9.50
CA VAL A 112 -17.69 -8.50 -8.09
C VAL A 112 -17.26 -9.89 -7.61
N ALA A 113 -18.00 -10.94 -7.98
CA ALA A 113 -17.63 -12.31 -7.59
C ALA A 113 -16.32 -12.75 -8.27
N ALA A 114 -16.12 -12.34 -9.53
CA ALA A 114 -14.89 -12.61 -10.27
C ALA A 114 -13.68 -11.87 -9.66
N ALA A 115 -13.85 -10.58 -9.33
CA ALA A 115 -12.84 -9.75 -8.67
C ALA A 115 -12.47 -10.33 -7.30
N VAL A 116 -13.45 -10.75 -6.49
CA VAL A 116 -13.21 -11.43 -5.21
C VAL A 116 -12.34 -12.66 -5.39
N LYS A 117 -12.61 -13.49 -6.40
CA LYS A 117 -11.83 -14.70 -6.65
C LYS A 117 -10.39 -14.36 -7.04
N ARG A 118 -10.18 -13.47 -8.02
CA ARG A 118 -8.83 -13.05 -8.46
C ARG A 118 -8.05 -12.40 -7.32
N MET A 119 -8.61 -11.38 -6.67
CA MET A 119 -7.93 -10.63 -5.62
C MET A 119 -7.56 -11.51 -4.43
N THR A 120 -8.47 -12.35 -3.96
CA THR A 120 -8.16 -13.22 -2.80
C THR A 120 -7.17 -14.32 -3.15
N GLY A 121 -7.18 -14.86 -4.38
CA GLY A 121 -6.19 -15.84 -4.81
C GLY A 121 -4.76 -15.28 -4.79
N ALA A 122 -4.59 -14.09 -5.34
CA ALA A 122 -3.33 -13.36 -5.30
C ALA A 122 -2.88 -13.04 -3.86
N HIS A 123 -3.75 -12.43 -3.06
CA HIS A 123 -3.40 -11.99 -1.71
C HIS A 123 -3.07 -13.16 -0.78
N VAL A 124 -3.72 -14.31 -0.92
CA VAL A 124 -3.34 -15.53 -0.16
C VAL A 124 -1.90 -15.92 -0.45
N THR A 125 -1.51 -15.97 -1.73
CA THR A 125 -0.14 -16.32 -2.15
C THR A 125 0.88 -15.37 -1.52
N MET A 126 0.56 -14.08 -1.48
CA MET A 126 1.44 -13.04 -0.99
C MET A 126 1.54 -13.03 0.53
N VAL A 127 0.42 -13.20 1.23
CA VAL A 127 0.38 -13.34 2.69
C VAL A 127 1.20 -14.55 3.11
N THR A 128 1.06 -15.69 2.41
CA THR A 128 1.87 -16.88 2.66
C THR A 128 3.36 -16.62 2.41
N ALA A 129 3.71 -15.98 1.28
CA ALA A 129 5.12 -15.66 0.97
C ALA A 129 5.76 -14.70 1.98
N ALA A 130 4.98 -13.82 2.59
CA ALA A 130 5.43 -12.88 3.62
C ALA A 130 5.48 -13.49 5.04
N GLY A 131 5.20 -14.80 5.20
CA GLY A 131 5.14 -15.45 6.51
C GLY A 131 3.95 -14.99 7.37
N GLY A 132 2.91 -14.43 6.74
CA GLY A 132 1.69 -13.98 7.40
C GLY A 132 0.85 -15.13 7.98
N PRO A 133 -0.37 -14.84 8.48
CA PRO A 133 -1.22 -15.87 9.10
C PRO A 133 -1.52 -17.04 8.15
N ASN A 134 -1.91 -18.17 8.73
CA ASN A 134 -2.41 -19.32 7.96
C ASN A 134 -3.72 -18.93 7.28
N VAL A 135 -3.84 -19.25 5.99
CA VAL A 135 -5.07 -18.97 5.21
C VAL A 135 -5.50 -20.20 4.44
N GLN A 136 -6.75 -20.62 4.66
CA GLN A 136 -7.42 -21.60 3.81
C GLN A 136 -8.46 -20.87 2.97
N ARG A 137 -8.37 -21.02 1.64
CA ARG A 137 -9.29 -20.43 0.68
C ARG A 137 -10.12 -21.51 0.00
N THR A 138 -11.42 -21.30 -0.04
CA THR A 138 -12.36 -22.14 -0.80
C THR A 138 -13.17 -21.23 -1.72
N GLU A 139 -13.18 -21.53 -3.01
CA GLU A 139 -14.05 -20.81 -3.95
C GLU A 139 -15.50 -21.20 -3.76
N LEU A 140 -16.38 -20.22 -3.89
CA LEU A 140 -17.83 -20.39 -3.94
C LEU A 140 -18.31 -19.97 -5.33
N VAL A 141 -19.55 -20.29 -5.68
CA VAL A 141 -20.14 -19.82 -6.94
C VAL A 141 -20.10 -18.29 -7.01
N ASP A 142 -20.48 -17.63 -5.91
CA ASP A 142 -20.69 -16.19 -5.78
C ASP A 142 -19.58 -15.44 -5.02
N GLY A 143 -18.41 -16.07 -4.82
CA GLY A 143 -17.28 -15.43 -4.16
C GLY A 143 -16.30 -16.43 -3.56
N VAL A 144 -15.87 -16.20 -2.31
CA VAL A 144 -14.92 -17.08 -1.60
C VAL A 144 -15.23 -17.19 -0.12
N ARG A 145 -14.74 -18.27 0.48
CA ARG A 145 -14.60 -18.44 1.93
C ARG A 145 -13.11 -18.45 2.27
N LEU A 146 -12.73 -17.63 3.24
CA LEU A 146 -11.40 -17.60 3.83
C LEU A 146 -11.50 -18.02 5.30
N VAL A 147 -10.63 -18.93 5.73
CA VAL A 147 -10.37 -19.18 7.15
C VAL A 147 -8.96 -18.68 7.42
N VAL A 148 -8.84 -17.64 8.25
CA VAL A 148 -7.57 -16.99 8.57
C VAL A 148 -7.28 -17.21 10.04
N THR A 149 -6.14 -17.81 10.36
CA THR A 149 -5.74 -18.11 11.74
C THR A 149 -4.28 -17.73 12.00
N ALA A 150 -3.98 -17.39 13.26
CA ALA A 150 -2.61 -17.21 13.71
C ALA A 150 -1.82 -18.52 13.56
N HIS A 151 -0.48 -18.43 13.55
CA HIS A 151 0.39 -19.60 13.59
C HIS A 151 0.31 -20.32 14.93
N ASP A 152 0.30 -19.55 16.01
CA ASP A 152 -0.03 -20.04 17.35
C ASP A 152 -1.44 -19.60 17.74
N VAL A 153 -2.31 -20.56 17.98
CA VAL A 153 -3.70 -20.33 18.41
C VAL A 153 -3.78 -19.63 19.77
N ASN A 154 -2.72 -19.72 20.59
CA ASN A 154 -2.66 -19.11 21.92
C ASN A 154 -2.09 -17.70 21.91
N ASP A 155 -1.58 -17.21 20.78
CA ASP A 155 -1.18 -15.81 20.63
C ASP A 155 -2.43 -14.91 20.54
N ALA A 156 -2.91 -14.49 21.71
CA ALA A 156 -4.11 -13.68 21.84
C ALA A 156 -4.02 -12.36 21.04
N VAL A 157 -2.82 -11.78 20.88
CA VAL A 157 -2.63 -10.53 20.13
C VAL A 157 -2.76 -10.78 18.64
N ALA A 158 -2.12 -11.81 18.10
CA ALA A 158 -2.25 -12.19 16.69
C ALA A 158 -3.70 -12.57 16.34
N VAL A 159 -4.36 -13.35 17.21
CA VAL A 159 -5.77 -13.73 17.05
C VAL A 159 -6.68 -12.50 17.08
N ALA A 160 -6.47 -11.58 18.03
CA ALA A 160 -7.23 -10.34 18.10
C ALA A 160 -6.99 -9.45 16.88
N ARG A 161 -5.75 -9.37 16.38
CA ARG A 161 -5.41 -8.61 15.16
C ARG A 161 -6.13 -9.15 13.94
N ILE A 162 -6.16 -10.47 13.71
CA ILE A 162 -6.89 -11.08 12.60
C ILE A 162 -8.38 -10.73 12.65
N ARG A 163 -8.99 -10.84 13.83
CA ARG A 163 -10.41 -10.54 14.04
C ARG A 163 -10.72 -9.05 13.86
N GLY A 164 -9.85 -8.18 14.37
CA GLY A 164 -10.02 -6.73 14.32
C GLY A 164 -9.80 -6.14 12.93
N LEU A 165 -8.82 -6.66 12.16
CA LEU A 165 -8.58 -6.24 10.78
C LEU A 165 -9.69 -6.71 9.83
N GLY A 166 -10.26 -7.88 10.09
CA GLY A 166 -11.30 -8.46 9.23
C GLY A 166 -10.81 -8.74 7.80
N PHE A 167 -11.75 -8.88 6.87
CA PHE A 167 -11.43 -9.16 5.47
C PHE A 167 -10.73 -8.01 4.76
N ILE A 168 -11.16 -6.77 4.98
CA ILE A 168 -10.54 -5.61 4.32
C ILE A 168 -9.11 -5.43 4.81
N GLY A 169 -8.88 -5.50 6.12
CA GLY A 169 -7.52 -5.46 6.65
C GLY A 169 -6.66 -6.63 6.20
N PHE A 170 -7.23 -7.82 5.93
CA PHE A 170 -6.49 -8.92 5.28
C PHE A 170 -6.01 -8.54 3.88
N LEU A 171 -6.86 -7.92 3.06
CA LEU A 171 -6.48 -7.49 1.70
C LEU A 171 -5.50 -6.33 1.68
N THR A 172 -5.60 -5.40 2.64
CA THR A 172 -4.76 -4.20 2.67
C THR A 172 -3.51 -4.38 3.56
N SER A 173 -3.26 -5.58 4.09
CA SER A 173 -2.07 -5.84 4.91
C SER A 173 -0.87 -6.16 4.03
N GLY A 174 0.23 -5.46 4.28
CA GLY A 174 1.50 -5.60 3.56
C GLY A 174 1.75 -4.43 2.60
N ASP A 175 3.03 -4.12 2.37
CA ASP A 175 3.44 -2.94 1.60
C ASP A 175 3.91 -3.30 0.19
N HIS A 176 3.02 -3.91 -0.59
CA HIS A 176 3.38 -4.48 -1.89
C HIS A 176 2.58 -3.92 -3.06
N HIS A 177 1.53 -3.12 -2.83
CA HIS A 177 0.66 -2.68 -3.92
C HIS A 177 1.40 -1.78 -4.93
N GLY A 178 2.29 -0.88 -4.48
CA GLY A 178 3.06 -0.03 -5.40
C GLY A 178 3.97 -0.83 -6.34
N ALA A 179 4.82 -1.70 -5.79
CA ALA A 179 5.70 -2.57 -6.58
C ALA A 179 4.90 -3.54 -7.47
N HIS A 180 3.78 -4.05 -6.96
CA HIS A 180 2.87 -4.90 -7.73
C HIS A 180 2.22 -4.16 -8.90
N HIS A 181 1.72 -2.94 -8.69
CA HIS A 181 1.13 -2.11 -9.74
C HIS A 181 2.14 -1.83 -10.85
N LEU A 182 3.38 -1.50 -10.49
CA LEU A 182 4.45 -1.28 -11.46
C LEU A 182 4.79 -2.55 -12.25
N ALA A 183 4.85 -3.72 -11.61
CA ALA A 183 5.08 -4.99 -12.29
C ALA A 183 3.95 -5.32 -13.28
N LEU A 184 2.68 -5.13 -12.88
CA LEU A 184 1.54 -5.31 -13.79
C LEU A 184 1.63 -4.37 -15.00
N ALA A 185 1.97 -3.10 -14.76
CA ALA A 185 2.08 -2.10 -15.83
C ALA A 185 3.25 -2.36 -16.78
N ARG A 186 4.35 -2.95 -16.30
CA ARG A 186 5.48 -3.39 -17.13
C ARG A 186 5.19 -4.64 -17.96
N GLY A 187 4.06 -5.32 -17.70
CA GLY A 187 3.70 -6.56 -18.36
C GLY A 187 4.36 -7.80 -17.75
N ASP A 188 4.86 -7.72 -16.51
CA ASP A 188 5.51 -8.84 -15.85
C ASP A 188 4.50 -9.96 -15.53
N THR A 189 4.94 -11.21 -15.72
CA THR A 189 4.12 -12.38 -15.37
C THR A 189 4.11 -12.57 -13.85
N MET A 190 2.94 -12.38 -13.24
CA MET A 190 2.74 -12.54 -11.79
C MET A 190 1.78 -13.70 -11.54
N ALA A 191 2.18 -14.64 -10.67
CA ALA A 191 1.33 -15.76 -10.26
C ALA A 191 0.02 -15.26 -9.63
N GLY A 192 -1.12 -15.83 -10.02
CA GLY A 192 -2.43 -15.49 -9.46
C GLY A 192 -3.14 -14.27 -10.07
N HIS A 193 -2.53 -13.60 -11.06
CA HIS A 193 -3.10 -12.41 -11.70
C HIS A 193 -3.40 -12.68 -13.19
N GLY A 194 -4.32 -13.62 -13.45
CA GLY A 194 -4.90 -13.82 -14.77
C GLY A 194 -5.99 -12.78 -15.03
N HIS A 195 -5.68 -11.78 -15.85
CA HIS A 195 -6.64 -10.91 -16.53
C HIS A 195 -6.53 -11.20 -18.01
#